data_AF-A0A8T7HQW1-F1
#
_entry.id   AF-A0A8T7HQW1-F1
#
_cell.length_a   1.000
_cell.length_b   1.000
_cell.length_c   1.000
_cell.angle_alpha   90.00
_cell.angle_beta   90.00
_cell.angle_gamma   90.00
#
_symmetry.space_group_name_H-M   'P 1'
#
loop_
_entity.id
_entity.type
_entity.pdbx_description
1 polymer ?
#
loop_
_entity_poly.entity_id
_entity_poly.type
_entity_poly.pdbx_seq_one_letter_code
_entity_poly.pdbx_strand_id
1 'polypeptide(L)' 'MGQQEVYSFLITNKGRWYSSKEVATKLKVSLGSVTNNLKKLRKTETKVKFRVIGNKYYYSIKN' A
#
# COMPACT_ATOMS: atom_id res chain seq x y z
N MET A 1 -3.66 -14.04 -2.03
CA MET A 1 -3.50 -12.60 -2.38
C MET A 1 -2.06 -12.18 -2.17
N GLY A 2 -1.42 -11.70 -3.24
CA GLY A 2 0.03 -11.50 -3.30
C GLY A 2 0.46 -10.03 -3.31
N GLN A 3 1.77 -9.83 -3.19
CA GLN A 3 2.42 -8.52 -3.25
C GLN A 3 2.08 -7.74 -4.52
N GLN A 4 1.94 -8.44 -5.66
CA GLN A 4 1.63 -7.84 -6.95
C GLN A 4 0.26 -7.17 -6.98
N GLU A 5 -0.75 -7.74 -6.34
CA GLU A 5 -2.11 -7.21 -6.32
C GLU A 5 -2.20 -5.90 -5.52
N VAL A 6 -1.52 -5.86 -4.37
CA VAL A 6 -1.36 -4.65 -3.56
C VAL A 6 -0.59 -3.57 -4.33
N TYR A 7 0.43 -3.96 -5.08
CA TYR A 7 1.19 -3.02 -5.90
C TYR A 7 0.35 -2.46 -7.07
N SER A 8 -0.36 -3.34 -7.79
CA SER A 8 -1.28 -2.95 -8.87
C SER A 8 -2.34 -1.98 -8.36
N PHE A 9 -2.90 -2.20 -7.17
CA PHE A 9 -3.84 -1.27 -6.56
C PHE A 9 -3.25 0.14 -6.41
N LEU A 10 -2.02 0.25 -5.91
CA LEU A 10 -1.37 1.56 -5.74
C LEU A 10 -1.03 2.20 -7.10
N ILE A 11 -0.69 1.40 -8.12
CA ILE A 11 -0.45 1.88 -9.49
C ILE A 11 -1.73 2.43 -10.14
N THR A 12 -2.84 1.69 -10.04
CA THR A 12 -4.12 2.13 -10.60
C THR A 12 -4.64 3.40 -9.90
N ASN A 13 -4.24 3.63 -8.65
CA ASN A 13 -4.64 4.77 -7.85
C ASN A 13 -3.47 5.75 -7.58
N LYS A 14 -2.60 5.95 -8.57
CA LYS A 14 -1.47 6.90 -8.51
C LYS A 14 -1.93 8.29 -8.06
N GLY A 15 -1.04 9.00 -7.35
CA GLY A 15 -1.31 10.34 -6.82
C GLY A 15 -2.19 10.38 -5.57
N ARG A 16 -2.81 9.25 -5.16
CA ARG A 16 -3.57 9.14 -3.92
C ARG A 16 -2.79 8.37 -2.86
N TRP A 17 -3.04 8.70 -1.60
CA TRP A 17 -2.43 8.07 -0.45
C TRP A 17 -3.42 7.14 0.23
N TYR A 18 -2.99 5.93 0.55
CA TYR A 18 -3.83 4.93 1.22
C TYR A 18 -3.15 4.33 2.43
N SER A 19 -3.89 4.17 3.51
CA SER A 19 -3.52 3.35 4.66
C SER A 19 -3.69 1.86 4.35
N SER A 20 -3.04 1.01 5.14
CA SER A 20 -3.22 -0.45 5.03
C SER A 20 -4.68 -0.88 5.23
N LYS A 21 -5.45 -0.17 6.06
CA LYS A 21 -6.89 -0.40 6.27
C LYS A 21 -7.69 -0.13 5.01
N GLU A 22 -7.45 1.01 4.34
CA GLU A 22 -8.18 1.37 3.13
C GLU A 22 -7.90 0.41 1.97
N VAL A 23 -6.63 0.02 1.80
CA VAL A 23 -6.24 -0.97 0.79
C VAL A 23 -6.91 -2.32 1.07
N ALA A 24 -6.91 -2.77 2.33
CA ALA A 24 -7.57 -4.01 2.75
C ALA A 24 -9.08 -4.00 2.51
N THR A 25 -9.75 -2.89 2.83
CA THR A 25 -11.19 -2.71 2.57
C THR A 25 -11.49 -2.73 1.07
N LYS A 26 -10.71 -2.01 0.26
CA LYS A 26 -10.94 -1.92 -1.19
C LYS A 26 -10.67 -3.23 -1.92
N LEU A 27 -9.66 -3.97 -1.49
CA LEU A 27 -9.32 -5.28 -2.06
C LEU A 27 -10.08 -6.44 -1.39
N LYS A 28 -10.93 -6.16 -0.39
CA LYS A 28 -11.71 -7.15 0.38
C LYS A 28 -10.87 -8.28 0.95
N VAL A 29 -9.72 -7.95 1.56
CA VAL A 29 -8.80 -8.92 2.16
C VAL A 29 -8.34 -8.54 3.55
N SER A 30 -7.62 -9.46 4.20
CA SER A 30 -7.14 -9.26 5.57
C SER A 30 -6.13 -8.11 5.67
N LEU A 31 -6.32 -7.28 6.70
CA LEU A 31 -5.43 -6.17 7.02
C LEU A 31 -3.98 -6.63 7.27
N GLY A 32 -3.80 -7.78 7.92
CA GLY A 32 -2.48 -8.35 8.19
C GLY A 32 -1.70 -8.67 6.91
N SER A 33 -2.37 -9.29 5.92
CA SER A 33 -1.76 -9.60 4.62
C SER A 33 -1.34 -8.32 3.89
N VAL A 34 -2.24 -7.34 3.81
CA VAL A 34 -1.94 -6.05 3.16
C VAL A 34 -0.80 -5.31 3.86
N THR A 35 -0.78 -5.30 5.20
CA THR A 35 0.27 -4.65 5.98
C THR A 35 1.63 -5.27 5.71
N ASN A 36 1.72 -6.60 5.67
CA ASN A 36 2.97 -7.30 5.36
C ASN A 36 3.43 -7.04 3.92
N ASN A 37 2.51 -7.05 2.95
CA ASN A 37 2.83 -6.74 1.56
C ASN A 37 3.31 -5.30 1.38
N LEU A 38 2.64 -4.31 2.00
CA LEU A 38 3.06 -2.89 1.96
C LEU A 38 4.43 -2.67 2.63
N LYS A 39 4.72 -3.36 3.74
CA LYS A 39 6.05 -3.33 4.38
C LYS A 39 7.14 -3.89 3.46
N LYS A 40 6.87 -4.99 2.74
CA LYS A 40 7.79 -5.56 1.75
C LYS A 40 7.99 -4.61 0.57
N LEU A 41 6.90 -4.13 -0.03
CA LEU A 41 6.94 -3.19 -1.15
C LEU A 41 7.74 -1.92 -0.84
N ARG A 42 7.58 -1.36 0.37
CA ARG A 42 8.38 -0.22 0.82
C ARG A 42 9.90 -0.48 0.78
N LYS A 43 10.32 -1.71 1.00
CA LYS A 43 11.75 -2.11 1.01
C LYS A 43 12.25 -2.50 -0.38
N THR A 44 11.38 -3.09 -1.20
CA THR A 44 11.80 -3.71 -2.47
C THR A 44 11.52 -2.86 -3.70
N GLU A 45 10.49 -2.02 -3.67
CA GLU A 45 10.01 -1.29 -4.84
C GLU A 45 10.32 0.21 -4.73
N THR A 46 11.19 0.70 -5.61
CA THR A 46 11.70 2.08 -5.58
C THR A 46 10.63 3.11 -5.91
N LYS A 47 9.54 2.69 -6.56
CA LYS A 47 8.39 3.53 -6.93
C LYS A 47 7.38 3.71 -5.80
N VAL A 48 7.44 2.91 -4.73
CA VAL A 48 6.53 3.05 -3.60
C VAL A 48 7.02 4.14 -2.65
N LYS A 49 6.17 5.13 -2.41
CA LYS A 49 6.35 6.18 -1.39
C LYS A 49 5.53 5.84 -0.16
N PHE A 50 6.04 6.22 1.00
CA PHE A 50 5.30 6.13 2.27
C PHE A 50 5.48 7.41 3.07
N ARG A 51 4.50 7.72 3.91
CA ARG A 51 4.56 8.80 4.91
C ARG A 51 3.81 8.39 6.16
N VAL A 52 4.16 9.01 7.28
CA VAL A 52 3.48 8.82 8.55
C VAL A 52 2.65 10.06 8.83
N ILE A 53 1.37 9.88 9.16
CA ILE A 53 0.47 10.96 9.61
C ILE A 53 -0.10 10.51 10.96
N GLY A 54 0.27 11.22 12.02
CA GLY A 54 0.03 10.77 13.40
C GLY A 54 0.73 9.43 13.66
N ASN A 55 -0.04 8.38 13.99
CA ASN A 55 0.48 7.03 14.22
C ASN A 55 0.13 6.04 13.08
N LYS A 56 -0.14 6.53 11.87
CA LYS A 56 -0.58 5.71 10.72
C LYS A 56 0.34 5.88 9.52
N TYR A 57 0.66 4.76 8.88
CA TYR A 57 1.38 4.73 7.61
C TYR A 57 0.43 4.86 6.43
N TYR A 58 0.80 5.72 5.49
CA TYR A 58 0.13 5.91 4.21
C TYR A 58 1.10 5.62 3.07
N TYR A 59 0.59 5.03 2.00
CA TYR A 59 1.35 4.54 0.86
C TYR A 59 0.81 5.11 -0.44
N SER A 60 1.70 5.41 -1.39
CA SER A 60 1.38 5.91 -2.72
C SER A 60 2.47 5.51 -3.73
N ILE A 61 2.24 5.75 -5.02
CA ILE A 61 3.21 5.51 -6.10
C ILE A 61 3.79 6.84 -6.57
N LYS A 62 5.11 6.86 -6.83
CA LYS A 62 5.78 7.97 -7.53
C LYS A 62 5.12 8.17 -8.91
N ASN A 63 4.77 9.42 -9.25
CA ASN A 63 4.53 9.76 -10.65
C ASN A 63 5.76 9.44 -11.49
#